data_AF-A0A3A0D919-F1
#
_entry.id   AF-A0A3A0D919-F1
#
_cell.length_a   1.000
_cell.length_b   1.000
_cell.length_c   1.000
_cell.angle_alpha   90.00
_cell.angle_beta   90.00
_cell.angle_gamma   90.00
#
_symmetry.space_group_name_H-M   'P 1'
#
loop_
_entity.id
_entity.type
_entity.pdbx_description
1 polymer ?
#
loop_
_entity_poly.entity_id
_entity_poly.type
_entity_poly.pdbx_seq_one_letter_code
_entity_poly.pdbx_strand_id
1 'polypeptide(L)'
;MHALRNVDWALTHQTANGWFQHCCLSDTTRPLTHTIGYALRGVVEAFKFSQQQRYLDAALKTAEGTCRAVRSDGFLAGRLDADWKPAANWNCLTGSSQLAYCWLYLGKVTDRSELVDAALRVNQFVRRTIRVDGSPDLQGAVKGSYPINGGYRPFEYLNWACKFMIDANLAELAFVGANRRGE
;
A
#
# COMPACT_ATOMS: atom_id res chain seq x y z
N MET A 1 -22.75 11.99 4.96
CA MET A 1 -21.86 13.03 5.53
C MET A 1 -21.00 12.53 6.71
N HIS A 2 -21.42 11.52 7.49
CA HIS A 2 -20.65 11.00 8.63
C HIS A 2 -19.29 10.37 8.28
N ALA A 3 -19.17 9.69 7.13
CA ALA A 3 -17.91 9.06 6.72
C ALA A 3 -16.76 10.07 6.55
N LEU A 4 -17.02 11.24 5.95
CA LEU A 4 -16.01 12.29 5.78
C LEU A 4 -15.58 12.90 7.12
N ARG A 5 -16.48 12.99 8.11
CA ARG A 5 -16.13 13.45 9.46
C ARG A 5 -15.13 12.53 10.15
N ASN A 6 -15.20 11.22 9.91
CA ASN A 6 -14.22 10.28 10.44
C ASN A 6 -12.85 10.44 9.77
N VAL A 7 -12.82 10.71 8.46
CA VAL A 7 -11.57 11.01 7.75
C VAL A 7 -11.00 12.34 8.21
N ASP A 8 -11.84 13.36 8.40
CA ASP A 8 -11.44 14.66 8.95
C ASP A 8 -10.82 14.51 10.35
N TRP A 9 -11.43 13.69 11.21
CA TRP A 9 -10.85 13.37 12.51
C TRP A 9 -9.49 12.68 12.37
N ALA A 10 -9.37 11.67 11.49
CA ALA A 10 -8.11 10.98 11.24
C ALA A 10 -7.01 11.93 10.73
N LEU A 11 -7.36 12.90 9.89
CA LEU A 11 -6.42 13.91 9.38
C LEU A 11 -5.87 14.83 10.47
N THR A 12 -6.57 15.00 11.62
CA THR A 12 -6.01 15.77 12.74
C THR A 12 -4.79 15.09 13.37
N HIS A 13 -4.61 13.79 13.12
CA HIS A 13 -3.45 13.00 13.55
C HIS A 13 -2.35 12.89 12.48
N GLN A 14 -2.52 13.50 11.31
CA GLN A 14 -1.49 13.52 10.27
C GLN A 14 -0.47 14.62 10.55
N THR A 15 0.81 14.27 10.60
CA THR A 15 1.91 15.24 10.74
C THR A 15 2.29 15.85 9.39
N ALA A 16 3.18 16.85 9.41
CA ALA A 16 3.61 17.56 8.21
C ALA A 16 4.26 16.65 7.13
N ASN A 17 4.94 15.57 7.53
CA ASN A 17 5.58 14.63 6.60
C ASN A 17 4.62 13.52 6.11
N GLY A 18 3.31 13.64 6.39
CA GLY A 18 2.27 12.69 6.01
C GLY A 18 2.08 11.52 6.97
N TRP A 19 2.84 11.46 8.08
CA TRP A 19 2.74 10.38 9.05
C TRP A 19 1.46 10.46 9.86
N PHE A 20 0.73 9.36 10.01
CA PHE A 20 -0.43 9.27 10.90
C PHE A 20 -0.01 8.79 12.28
N GLN A 21 -0.21 9.63 13.28
CA GLN A 21 -0.11 9.22 14.68
C GLN A 21 -1.17 8.15 14.98
N HIS A 22 -0.84 7.19 15.84
CA HIS A 22 -1.74 6.10 16.26
C HIS A 22 -2.20 5.14 15.14
N CYS A 23 -1.46 5.04 14.04
CA CYS A 23 -1.80 4.20 12.89
C CYS A 23 -1.45 2.70 13.08
N CYS A 24 -1.67 2.13 14.27
CA CYS A 24 -1.46 0.70 14.52
C CYS A 24 -2.38 0.14 15.60
N LEU A 25 -2.66 -1.16 15.52
CA LEU A 25 -3.42 -1.91 16.51
C LEU A 25 -2.55 -2.39 17.69
N SER A 26 -1.22 -2.39 17.54
CA SER A 26 -0.30 -3.01 18.53
C SER A 26 0.90 -2.15 18.89
N ASP A 27 1.60 -1.57 17.90
CA ASP A 27 2.79 -0.74 18.09
C ASP A 27 2.64 0.50 17.21
N THR A 28 2.24 1.60 17.83
CA THR A 28 1.99 2.88 17.17
C THR A 28 3.27 3.60 16.76
N THR A 29 4.43 3.21 17.29
CA THR A 29 5.73 3.79 16.92
C THR A 29 6.26 3.20 15.62
N ARG A 30 5.91 1.94 15.33
CA ARG A 30 6.33 1.19 14.14
C ARG A 30 5.15 0.46 13.51
N PRO A 31 4.12 1.18 13.02
CA PRO A 31 2.93 0.60 12.42
C PRO A 31 3.24 -0.34 11.27
N LEU A 32 2.32 -1.27 11.03
CA LEU A 32 2.37 -2.14 9.86
C LEU A 32 2.14 -1.30 8.61
N THR A 33 2.82 -1.63 7.51
CA THR A 33 2.48 -1.03 6.20
C THR A 33 1.05 -1.33 5.79
N HIS A 34 0.45 -2.42 6.31
CA HIS A 34 -0.97 -2.70 6.14
C HIS A 34 -1.88 -1.70 6.88
N THR A 35 -1.54 -1.30 8.11
CA THR A 35 -2.35 -0.31 8.85
C THR A 35 -2.19 1.09 8.26
N ILE A 36 -0.98 1.44 7.83
CA ILE A 36 -0.74 2.64 7.01
C ILE A 36 -1.56 2.59 5.71
N GLY A 37 -1.59 1.42 5.06
CA GLY A 37 -2.38 1.17 3.85
C GLY A 37 -3.87 1.41 4.06
N TYR A 38 -4.44 1.02 5.20
CA TYR A 38 -5.84 1.34 5.54
C TYR A 38 -6.08 2.83 5.67
N ALA A 39 -5.22 3.54 6.41
CA ALA A 39 -5.34 4.99 6.59
C ALA A 39 -5.25 5.71 5.23
N LEU A 40 -4.23 5.43 4.44
CA LEU A 40 -4.06 5.99 3.10
C LEU A 40 -5.26 5.68 2.21
N ARG A 41 -5.71 4.42 2.18
CA ARG A 41 -6.87 4.03 1.36
C ARG A 41 -8.13 4.78 1.77
N GLY A 42 -8.37 4.98 3.07
CA GLY A 42 -9.49 5.76 3.57
C GLY A 42 -9.48 7.20 3.06
N VAL A 43 -8.32 7.86 3.11
CA VAL A 43 -8.16 9.24 2.60
C VAL A 43 -8.33 9.29 1.07
N VAL A 44 -7.79 8.32 0.35
CA VAL A 44 -7.97 8.20 -1.12
C VAL A 44 -9.45 8.04 -1.48
N GLU A 45 -10.19 7.19 -0.78
CA GLU A 45 -11.62 7.02 -1.04
C GLU A 45 -12.43 8.27 -0.65
N ALA A 46 -12.01 9.02 0.38
CA ALA A 46 -12.60 10.32 0.72
C ALA A 46 -12.41 11.35 -0.41
N PHE A 47 -11.22 11.39 -1.01
CA PHE A 47 -10.97 12.21 -2.21
C PHE A 47 -11.82 11.75 -3.39
N LYS A 48 -11.83 10.45 -3.71
CA LYS A 48 -12.65 9.89 -4.80
C LYS A 48 -14.12 10.27 -4.67
N PHE A 49 -14.67 10.17 -3.47
CA PHE A 49 -16.07 10.49 -3.20
C PHE A 49 -16.36 11.99 -3.26
N SER A 50 -15.52 12.82 -2.64
CA SER A 50 -15.83 14.23 -2.41
C SER A 50 -15.20 15.20 -3.41
N GLN A 51 -14.18 14.75 -4.14
CA GLN A 51 -13.32 15.57 -5.01
C GLN A 51 -12.68 16.78 -4.31
N GLN A 52 -12.62 16.79 -2.97
CA GLN A 52 -12.00 17.89 -2.23
C GLN A 52 -10.48 17.77 -2.22
N GLN A 53 -9.80 18.81 -2.70
CA GLN A 53 -8.35 18.86 -2.84
C GLN A 53 -7.60 18.53 -1.54
N ARG A 54 -8.12 18.96 -0.38
CA ARG A 54 -7.50 18.67 0.93
C ARG A 54 -7.26 17.18 1.20
N TYR A 55 -8.13 16.29 0.70
CA TYR A 55 -7.93 14.85 0.84
C TYR A 55 -6.87 14.32 -0.13
N LEU A 56 -6.82 14.87 -1.35
CA LEU A 56 -5.76 14.52 -2.30
C LEU A 56 -4.39 14.93 -1.73
N ASP A 57 -4.26 16.16 -1.23
CA ASP A 57 -3.02 16.66 -0.65
C ASP A 57 -2.56 15.81 0.55
N ALA A 58 -3.49 15.43 1.43
CA ALA A 58 -3.20 14.56 2.56
C ALA A 58 -2.79 13.13 2.12
N ALA A 59 -3.46 12.57 1.12
CA ALA A 59 -3.12 11.27 0.56
C ALA A 59 -1.72 11.29 -0.08
N LEU A 60 -1.39 12.34 -0.84
CA LEU A 60 -0.08 12.51 -1.49
C LEU A 60 1.05 12.56 -0.48
N LYS A 61 0.93 13.31 0.62
CA LYS A 61 1.98 13.36 1.67
C LYS A 61 2.33 11.97 2.20
N THR A 62 1.32 11.15 2.46
CA THR A 62 1.49 9.77 2.95
C THR A 62 2.05 8.86 1.87
N ALA A 63 1.57 9.00 0.63
CA ALA A 63 2.03 8.22 -0.52
C ALA A 63 3.51 8.50 -0.81
N GLU A 64 3.93 9.77 -0.79
CA GLU A 64 5.32 10.18 -0.98
C GLU A 64 6.23 9.62 0.11
N GLY A 65 5.80 9.68 1.38
CA GLY A 65 6.52 9.08 2.50
C GLY A 65 6.73 7.58 2.34
N THR A 66 5.64 6.85 2.08
CA THR A 66 5.69 5.39 1.91
C THR A 66 6.44 4.94 0.66
N CYS A 67 6.36 5.67 -0.45
CA CYS A 67 7.09 5.37 -1.69
C CYS A 67 8.62 5.49 -1.50
N ARG A 68 9.09 6.48 -0.73
CA ARG A 68 10.53 6.65 -0.46
C ARG A 68 11.14 5.49 0.33
N ALA A 69 10.32 4.70 1.03
CA ALA A 69 10.76 3.53 1.78
C ALA A 69 10.95 2.27 0.91
N VAL A 70 10.56 2.33 -0.37
CA VAL A 70 10.68 1.19 -1.30
C VAL A 70 12.13 1.06 -1.76
N ARG A 71 12.70 -0.13 -1.57
CA ARG A 71 14.04 -0.45 -2.09
C ARG A 71 14.03 -0.62 -3.61
N SER A 72 15.20 -0.55 -4.23
CA SER A 72 15.37 -0.72 -5.67
C SER A 72 14.88 -2.08 -6.20
N ASP A 73 14.91 -3.13 -5.36
CA ASP A 73 14.39 -4.47 -5.68
C ASP A 73 12.86 -4.62 -5.49
N GLY A 74 12.18 -3.55 -5.10
CA GLY A 74 10.74 -3.53 -4.78
C GLY A 74 10.39 -3.99 -3.37
N PHE A 75 11.39 -4.30 -2.53
CA PHE A 75 11.12 -4.65 -1.13
C PHE A 75 10.66 -3.42 -0.34
N LEU A 76 9.49 -3.54 0.30
CA LEU A 76 8.99 -2.60 1.30
C LEU A 76 8.94 -3.30 2.67
N ALA A 77 9.59 -2.72 3.67
CA ALA A 77 9.55 -3.25 5.04
C ALA A 77 8.10 -3.32 5.55
N GLY A 78 7.76 -4.39 6.24
CA GLY A 78 6.41 -4.63 6.75
C GLY A 78 6.00 -3.68 7.88
N ARG A 79 6.97 -2.93 8.42
CA ARG A 79 6.77 -1.82 9.36
C ARG A 79 7.65 -0.66 8.96
N LEU A 80 7.16 0.55 9.19
CA LEU A 80 7.88 1.81 9.02
C LEU A 80 7.84 2.61 10.32
N ASP A 81 8.79 3.49 10.54
CA ASP A 81 8.78 4.47 11.62
C ASP A 81 8.30 5.86 11.14
N ALA A 82 8.23 6.82 12.06
CA ALA A 82 7.75 8.17 11.80
C ALA A 82 8.58 8.97 10.77
N ASP A 83 9.81 8.55 10.48
CA ASP A 83 10.69 9.13 9.46
C ASP A 83 10.54 8.41 8.11
N TRP A 84 9.59 7.48 7.99
CA TRP A 84 9.43 6.56 6.86
C TRP A 84 10.61 5.61 6.63
N LYS A 85 11.39 5.32 7.69
CA LYS A 85 12.49 4.36 7.61
C LYS A 85 11.99 2.93 7.86
N PRO A 86 12.65 1.92 7.27
CA PRO A 86 12.38 0.51 7.57
C PRO A 86 12.47 0.21 9.07
N ALA A 87 11.39 -0.34 9.63
CA ALA A 87 11.32 -0.75 11.03
C ALA A 87 11.11 -2.27 11.21
N ALA A 88 11.28 -3.03 10.12
CA ALA A 88 11.26 -4.49 10.08
C ALA A 88 12.15 -5.01 8.95
N ASN A 89 12.69 -6.22 9.12
CA ASN A 89 13.51 -6.93 8.12
C ASN A 89 12.70 -7.93 7.26
N TRP A 90 11.38 -7.92 7.38
CA TRP A 90 10.44 -8.74 6.61
C TRP A 90 9.42 -7.83 5.91
N ASN A 91 8.82 -8.29 4.81
CA ASN A 91 7.80 -7.57 4.04
C ASN A 91 6.40 -7.99 4.50
N CYS A 92 5.46 -7.04 4.64
CA CYS A 92 4.03 -7.33 4.74
C CYS A 92 3.42 -7.35 3.34
N LEU A 93 3.18 -8.53 2.76
CA LEU A 93 2.76 -8.64 1.35
C LEU A 93 1.39 -8.00 1.11
N THR A 94 0.49 -8.12 2.09
CA THR A 94 -0.80 -7.41 2.10
C THR A 94 -0.63 -5.90 2.07
N GLY A 95 0.20 -5.35 2.97
CA GLY A 95 0.43 -3.91 3.08
C GLY A 95 1.09 -3.34 1.82
N SER A 96 2.08 -4.05 1.30
CA SER A 96 2.75 -3.74 0.02
C SER A 96 1.74 -3.61 -1.13
N SER A 97 0.87 -4.61 -1.31
CA SER A 97 -0.13 -4.62 -2.39
C SER A 97 -1.18 -3.51 -2.21
N GLN A 98 -1.62 -3.28 -0.97
CA GLN A 98 -2.59 -2.23 -0.67
C GLN A 98 -2.04 -0.82 -0.94
N LEU A 99 -0.79 -0.56 -0.58
CA LEU A 99 -0.12 0.71 -0.86
C LEU A 99 0.11 0.90 -2.36
N ALA A 100 0.57 -0.15 -3.07
CA ALA A 100 0.77 -0.10 -4.51
C ALA A 100 -0.52 0.28 -5.27
N TYR A 101 -1.67 -0.27 -4.87
CA TYR A 101 -2.97 0.16 -5.41
C TYR A 101 -3.20 1.67 -5.24
N CYS A 102 -2.97 2.19 -4.03
CA CYS A 102 -3.19 3.61 -3.73
C CYS A 102 -2.25 4.50 -4.55
N TRP A 103 -0.98 4.11 -4.69
CA TRP A 103 0.01 4.84 -5.46
C TRP A 103 -0.30 4.85 -6.96
N LEU A 104 -0.79 3.75 -7.53
CA LEU A 104 -1.24 3.72 -8.93
C LEU A 104 -2.38 4.71 -9.19
N TYR A 105 -3.37 4.72 -8.30
CA TYR A 105 -4.48 5.67 -8.40
C TYR A 105 -4.00 7.12 -8.28
N LEU A 106 -3.22 7.42 -7.24
CA LEU A 106 -2.71 8.78 -6.98
C LEU A 106 -1.79 9.25 -8.11
N GLY A 107 -0.85 8.40 -8.54
CA GLY A 107 0.07 8.69 -9.65
C GLY A 107 -0.70 9.00 -10.93
N LYS A 108 -1.76 8.26 -11.24
CA LYS A 108 -2.61 8.52 -12.41
C LYS A 108 -3.35 9.86 -12.33
N VAL A 109 -3.99 10.17 -11.20
CA VAL A 109 -4.81 11.40 -11.09
C VAL A 109 -3.98 12.67 -10.89
N THR A 110 -2.67 12.53 -10.65
CA THR A 110 -1.75 13.67 -10.41
C THR A 110 -0.58 13.73 -11.38
N ASP A 111 -0.50 12.79 -12.33
CA ASP A 111 0.61 12.64 -13.28
C ASP A 111 1.99 12.50 -12.60
N ARG A 112 2.03 11.81 -11.45
CA ARG A 112 3.24 11.59 -10.64
C ARG A 112 3.81 10.20 -10.93
N SER A 113 4.70 10.14 -11.93
CA SER A 113 5.34 8.90 -12.40
C SER A 113 6.09 8.14 -11.30
N GLU A 114 6.68 8.82 -10.33
CA GLU A 114 7.42 8.18 -9.25
C GLU A 114 6.55 7.30 -8.34
N LEU A 115 5.26 7.63 -8.20
CA LEU A 115 4.29 6.83 -7.45
C LEU A 115 3.94 5.56 -8.24
N VAL A 116 3.76 5.70 -9.55
CA VAL A 116 3.49 4.59 -10.46
C VAL A 116 4.68 3.63 -10.45
N ASP A 117 5.90 4.13 -10.65
CA ASP A 117 7.11 3.32 -10.68
C ASP A 117 7.32 2.55 -9.37
N ALA A 118 7.09 3.19 -8.23
CA ALA A 118 7.14 2.52 -6.93
C ALA A 118 6.12 1.39 -6.82
N ALA A 119 4.89 1.61 -7.30
CA ALA A 119 3.84 0.60 -7.29
C ALA A 119 4.17 -0.59 -8.18
N LEU A 120 4.67 -0.35 -9.39
CA LEU A 120 5.08 -1.40 -10.32
C LEU A 120 6.20 -2.27 -9.72
N ARG A 121 7.21 -1.64 -9.10
CA ARG A 121 8.29 -2.36 -8.41
C ARG A 121 7.77 -3.21 -7.25
N VAL A 122 6.91 -2.65 -6.41
CA VAL A 122 6.35 -3.37 -5.26
C VAL A 122 5.46 -4.53 -5.70
N ASN A 123 4.57 -4.33 -6.68
CA ASN A 123 3.76 -5.40 -7.22
C ASN A 123 4.61 -6.50 -7.85
N GLN A 124 5.67 -6.13 -8.59
CA GLN A 124 6.62 -7.10 -9.14
C GLN A 124 7.30 -7.92 -8.05
N PHE A 125 7.73 -7.28 -6.95
CA PHE A 125 8.29 -7.98 -5.80
C PHE A 125 7.29 -8.98 -5.21
N VAL A 126 6.04 -8.56 -4.95
CA VAL A 126 5.01 -9.46 -4.38
C VAL A 126 4.72 -10.63 -5.33
N ARG A 127 4.60 -10.41 -6.64
CA ARG A 127 4.40 -11.47 -7.64
C ARG A 127 5.48 -12.55 -7.55
N ARG A 128 6.75 -12.18 -7.35
CA ARG A 128 7.87 -13.14 -7.22
C ARG A 128 7.77 -14.02 -5.97
N THR A 129 6.96 -13.64 -4.98
CA THR A 129 6.73 -14.44 -3.76
C THR A 129 5.60 -15.45 -3.88
N ILE A 130 4.78 -15.34 -4.93
CA ILE A 130 3.59 -16.18 -5.18
C ILE A 130 4.00 -17.37 -6.03
N ARG A 131 3.62 -18.57 -5.60
CA ARG A 131 3.80 -19.79 -6.41
C ARG A 131 2.64 -19.91 -7.38
N VAL A 132 2.95 -20.13 -8.65
CA VAL A 132 1.95 -20.34 -9.72
C VAL A 132 1.88 -21.80 -10.16
N ASP A 133 2.67 -22.66 -9.53
CA ASP A 133 2.79 -24.09 -9.76
C ASP A 133 2.89 -24.85 -8.41
N GLY A 134 2.91 -26.19 -8.49
CA GLY A 134 3.01 -27.06 -7.33
C GLY A 134 1.65 -27.49 -6.77
N SER A 135 1.54 -27.59 -5.45
CA SER A 135 0.30 -28.06 -4.80
C SER A 135 -0.87 -27.12 -5.13
N PRO A 136 -2.03 -27.66 -5.58
CA PRO A 136 -3.23 -26.87 -5.83
C PRO A 136 -3.65 -26.00 -4.64
N ASP A 137 -3.38 -26.45 -3.41
CA ASP A 137 -3.74 -25.73 -2.18
C ASP A 137 -2.91 -24.45 -1.96
N LEU A 138 -1.76 -24.32 -2.63
CA LEU A 138 -0.82 -23.21 -2.47
C LEU A 138 -0.71 -22.33 -3.72
N GLN A 139 -1.22 -22.81 -4.85
CA GLN A 139 -1.12 -22.11 -6.12
C GLN A 139 -1.93 -20.80 -6.08
N GLY A 140 -1.24 -19.68 -6.36
CA GLY A 140 -1.83 -18.34 -6.32
C GLY A 140 -2.02 -17.77 -4.91
N ALA A 141 -1.71 -18.53 -3.86
CA ALA A 141 -1.87 -18.07 -2.49
C ALA A 141 -0.84 -16.98 -2.13
N VAL A 142 -1.29 -15.93 -1.44
CA VAL A 142 -0.43 -14.84 -0.96
C VAL A 142 -0.22 -15.00 0.55
N LYS A 143 1.06 -15.08 0.95
CA LYS A 143 1.48 -15.22 2.35
C LYS A 143 1.19 -13.92 3.10
N GLY A 144 1.08 -13.98 4.42
CA GLY A 144 1.05 -12.76 5.24
C GLY A 144 2.32 -11.92 5.05
N SER A 145 3.48 -12.56 5.20
CA SER A 145 4.77 -11.89 5.13
C SER A 145 5.80 -12.64 4.26
N TYR A 146 6.86 -11.92 3.90
CA TYR A 146 8.04 -12.49 3.26
C TYR A 146 9.31 -12.14 4.04
N PRO A 147 10.11 -13.14 4.48
CA PRO A 147 9.83 -14.58 4.42
C PRO A 147 8.56 -14.96 5.21
N ILE A 148 8.04 -16.18 5.00
CA ILE A 148 6.72 -16.60 5.52
C ILE A 148 6.60 -16.56 7.04
N ASN A 149 7.73 -16.64 7.75
CA ASN A 149 7.84 -16.55 9.21
C ASN A 149 8.02 -15.11 9.72
N GLY A 150 7.81 -14.10 8.87
CA GLY A 150 7.86 -12.69 9.25
C GLY A 150 6.73 -12.27 10.20
N GLY A 151 6.85 -11.07 10.76
CA GLY A 151 6.01 -10.60 11.86
C GLY A 151 4.55 -10.26 11.53
N TYR A 152 4.10 -10.41 10.28
CA TYR A 152 2.70 -10.27 9.91
C TYR A 152 2.13 -11.61 9.47
N ARG A 153 1.27 -12.18 10.33
CA ARG A 153 0.57 -13.46 10.14
C ARG A 153 1.55 -14.57 9.71
N PRO A 154 2.51 -14.94 10.58
CA PRO A 154 3.55 -15.92 10.25
C PRO A 154 2.93 -17.29 9.93
N PHE A 155 3.44 -17.94 8.88
CA PHE A 155 2.98 -19.25 8.41
C PHE A 155 1.53 -19.30 7.90
N GLU A 156 0.94 -18.15 7.58
CA GLU A 156 -0.43 -18.07 7.10
C GLU A 156 -0.53 -17.57 5.64
N TYR A 157 -1.53 -18.10 4.93
CA TYR A 157 -2.05 -17.54 3.68
C TYR A 157 -3.40 -16.88 3.95
N LEU A 158 -3.58 -15.66 3.48
CA LEU A 158 -4.71 -14.81 3.89
C LEU A 158 -5.57 -14.48 2.68
N ASN A 159 -6.88 -14.69 2.78
CA ASN A 159 -7.80 -14.34 1.69
C ASN A 159 -7.72 -12.84 1.31
N TRP A 160 -7.54 -11.96 2.28
CA TRP A 160 -7.39 -10.53 2.03
C TRP A 160 -6.06 -10.18 1.37
N ALA A 161 -4.98 -10.94 1.62
CA ALA A 161 -3.72 -10.74 0.91
C ALA A 161 -3.90 -11.01 -0.59
N CYS A 162 -4.61 -12.10 -0.94
CA CYS A 162 -4.99 -12.38 -2.32
C CYS A 162 -5.86 -11.27 -2.91
N LYS A 163 -6.89 -10.81 -2.19
CA LYS A 163 -7.76 -9.70 -2.62
C LYS A 163 -6.97 -8.44 -2.94
N PHE A 164 -6.13 -7.96 -2.02
CA PHE A 164 -5.35 -6.73 -2.25
C PHE A 164 -4.35 -6.89 -3.39
N MET A 165 -3.76 -8.08 -3.55
CA MET A 165 -2.89 -8.35 -4.68
C MET A 165 -3.65 -8.30 -6.01
N ILE A 166 -4.83 -8.93 -6.10
CA ILE A 166 -5.68 -8.87 -7.29
C ILE A 166 -6.05 -7.43 -7.61
N ASP A 167 -6.53 -6.65 -6.63
CA ASP A 167 -6.87 -5.23 -6.80
C ASP A 167 -5.69 -4.44 -7.39
N ALA A 168 -4.49 -4.61 -6.83
CA ALA A 168 -3.29 -3.90 -7.26
C ALA A 168 -2.87 -4.27 -8.69
N ASN A 169 -2.97 -5.56 -9.07
CA ASN A 169 -2.61 -6.01 -10.42
C ASN A 169 -3.66 -5.58 -11.46
N LEU A 170 -4.95 -5.56 -11.11
CA LEU A 170 -5.99 -5.02 -11.99
C LEU A 170 -5.79 -3.52 -12.23
N ALA A 171 -5.41 -2.76 -11.19
CA ALA A 171 -5.06 -1.35 -11.34
C ALA A 171 -3.82 -1.14 -12.24
N GLU A 172 -2.80 -1.98 -12.07
CA GLU A 172 -1.59 -1.97 -12.90
C GLU A 172 -1.90 -2.27 -14.38
N LEU A 173 -2.70 -3.32 -14.65
CA LEU A 173 -3.14 -3.66 -16.01
C LEU A 173 -3.94 -2.53 -16.66
N ALA A 174 -4.83 -1.89 -15.90
CA ALA A 174 -5.61 -0.76 -16.39
C ALA A 174 -4.72 0.45 -16.73
N PHE A 175 -3.66 0.70 -15.95
CA PHE A 175 -2.68 1.74 -16.22
C PHE A 175 -1.85 1.45 -17.48
N VAL A 176 -1.22 0.27 -17.55
CA VAL A 176 -0.39 -0.14 -18.70
C VAL A 176 -1.21 -0.22 -19.99
N GLY A 177 -2.43 -0.76 -19.92
CA GLY A 177 -3.34 -0.83 -21.07
C GLY A 177 -3.91 0.52 -21.51
N ALA A 178 -3.91 1.55 -20.67
CA ALA A 178 -4.25 2.91 -21.07
C ALA A 178 -3.09 3.55 -21.83
N ASN A 179 -1.84 3.41 -21.35
CA ASN A 179 -0.67 3.97 -22.01
C ASN A 179 -0.45 3.36 -23.41
N ARG A 180 -0.65 2.05 -23.58
CA ARG A 180 -0.54 1.38 -24.90
C ARG A 180 -1.60 1.79 -25.93
N ARG A 181 -2.67 2.46 -25.52
CA ARG A 181 -3.74 2.95 -26.42
C ARG A 181 -3.63 4.44 -26.74
N GLY A 182 -2.68 5.13 -26.10
CA GLY A 182 -2.36 6.54 -26.36
C GLY A 182 -1.13 6.74 -27.26
N GLU A 183 -0.51 5.63 -27.71
CA GLU A 183 0.47 5.55 -28.81
C GLU A 183 -0.24 5.16 -30.11
#